data_AF-A0A0S3TEW5-F1
#
_entry.id   AF-A0A0S3TEW5-F1
#
_cell.length_a   1.000
_cell.length_b   1.000
_cell.length_c   1.000
_cell.angle_alpha   90.00
_cell.angle_beta   90.00
_cell.angle_gamma   90.00
#
_symmetry.space_group_name_H-M   'P 1'
#
loop_
_entity.id
_entity.type
_entity.pdbx_description
1 polymer ?
#
loop_
_entity_poly.entity_id
_entity_poly.type
_entity_poly.pdbx_seq_one_letter_code
_entity_poly.pdbx_strand_id
1 'polypeptide(L)' 'RLKDLTVSRNADQKLPIQFDMSTGKVIGDNRARFTSFVALLGRSKVSILIDKWDHVPEEVKNQIWQTIMV' A
#
# COMPACT_ATOMS: atom_id res chain seq x y z
N ARG A 1 12.91 -22.96 -7.59
CA ARG A 1 11.75 -22.14 -7.15
C ARG A 1 12.08 -20.65 -7.27
N LEU A 2 12.34 -20.18 -8.49
CA LEU A 2 12.54 -18.75 -8.81
C LEU A 2 11.88 -18.36 -10.14
N LYS A 3 11.29 -19.34 -10.84
CA LYS A 3 10.77 -19.20 -12.20
C LYS A 3 9.32 -18.69 -12.22
N ASP A 4 8.66 -18.68 -11.06
CA ASP A 4 7.26 -18.27 -10.91
C ASP A 4 7.08 -16.80 -10.52
N LEU A 5 8.18 -16.07 -10.27
CA LEU A 5 8.15 -14.61 -10.03
C LEU A 5 8.05 -13.80 -11.34
N THR A 6 8.12 -14.47 -12.50
CA THR A 6 7.91 -13.88 -13.82
C THR A 6 6.43 -13.90 -14.24
N VAL A 7 5.50 -13.96 -13.28
CA VAL A 7 4.07 -13.82 -13.56
C VAL A 7 3.63 -12.39 -13.24
N SER A 8 3.17 -11.73 -14.30
CA SER A 8 2.55 -10.40 -14.38
C SER A 8 3.49 -9.19 -14.27
N ARG A 9 4.30 -8.98 -15.31
CA ARG A 9 4.52 -7.62 -15.82
C ARG A 9 3.46 -7.31 -16.89
N ASN A 10 2.18 -7.34 -16.53
CA ASN A 10 1.23 -6.44 -17.17
C ASN A 10 1.41 -5.11 -16.45
N ALA A 11 2.50 -4.41 -16.78
CA ALA A 11 3.05 -3.32 -16.00
C ALA A 11 2.13 -2.09 -15.90
N ASP A 12 1.04 -2.06 -16.68
CA ASP A 12 0.14 -0.91 -16.78
C ASP A 12 -1.26 -1.14 -16.21
N GLN A 13 -1.56 -2.34 -15.70
CA GLN A 13 -2.90 -2.63 -15.18
C GLN A 13 -2.89 -2.73 -13.65
N LYS A 14 -3.42 -1.71 -12.99
CA LYS A 14 -3.65 -1.73 -11.54
C LYS A 14 -4.51 -2.93 -11.19
N LEU A 15 -4.02 -3.76 -10.26
CA LEU A 15 -4.81 -4.84 -9.71
C LEU A 15 -6.04 -4.26 -9.02
N PRO A 16 -7.25 -4.81 -9.24
CA PRO A 16 -8.45 -4.33 -8.56
C PRO A 16 -8.30 -4.56 -7.06
N ILE A 17 -8.48 -3.49 -6.28
CA ILE A 17 -8.51 -3.51 -4.83
C ILE A 17 -9.93 -3.24 -4.38
N GLN A 18 -10.46 -4.10 -3.50
CA GLN A 18 -11.80 -3.96 -2.95
C GLN A 18 -11.71 -3.49 -1.51
N PHE A 19 -12.65 -2.63 -1.10
CA PHE A 19 -12.76 -2.15 0.26
C PHE A 19 -14.13 -2.50 0.84
N ASP A 20 -14.14 -2.96 2.08
CA ASP A 20 -15.32 -2.94 2.90
C ASP A 20 -15.62 -1.49 3.28
N MET A 21 -16.69 -0.92 2.74
CA MET A 21 -17.04 0.48 2.95
C MET A 21 -17.48 0.79 4.39
N SER A 22 -17.88 -0.21 5.17
CA SER A 22 -18.27 -0.02 6.56
C SER A 22 -17.07 0.07 7.50
N THR A 23 -15.98 -0.64 7.19
CA THR A 23 -14.78 -0.68 8.04
C THR A 23 -13.56 0.00 7.42
N GLY A 24 -13.61 0.39 6.14
CA GLY A 24 -12.47 0.89 5.36
C GLY A 24 -11.37 -0.16 5.12
N LYS A 25 -11.63 -1.44 5.41
CA LYS A 25 -10.60 -2.49 5.32
C LYS A 25 -10.56 -3.04 3.90
N VAL A 26 -9.36 -3.42 3.48
CA VAL A 26 -9.17 -4.06 2.18
C VAL A 26 -9.68 -5.50 2.25
N ILE A 27 -10.42 -5.93 1.24
CA ILE A 27 -11.01 -7.28 1.09
C ILE A 27 -10.65 -7.89 -0.26
N GLY A 28 -10.97 -9.18 -0.43
CA GLY A 28 -10.72 -9.92 -1.68
C GLY A 28 -9.27 -10.41 -1.85
N ASP A 29 -9.01 -10.98 -3.02
CA ASP A 29 -7.78 -11.76 -3.31
C ASP A 29 -6.49 -10.94 -3.24
N ASN A 30 -6.57 -9.65 -3.55
CA ASN A 30 -5.42 -8.74 -3.55
C ASN A 30 -5.14 -8.09 -2.19
N ARG A 31 -5.95 -8.38 -1.15
CA ARG A 31 -5.83 -7.77 0.18
C ARG A 31 -4.42 -7.82 0.74
N ALA A 32 -3.84 -9.03 0.80
CA ALA A 32 -2.52 -9.22 1.39
C ALA A 32 -1.44 -8.42 0.66
N ARG A 33 -1.46 -8.44 -0.68
CA ARG A 33 -0.51 -7.70 -1.52
C ARG A 33 -0.63 -6.20 -1.31
N PHE A 34 -1.85 -5.67 -1.29
CA PHE A 34 -2.07 -4.24 -1.04
C PHE A 34 -1.65 -3.81 0.37
N THR A 35 -2.02 -4.56 1.40
CA THR A 35 -1.59 -4.28 2.78
C THR A 35 -0.06 -4.30 2.92
N SER A 36 0.62 -5.28 2.30
CA SER A 36 2.08 -5.32 2.30
C SER A 36 2.71 -4.13 1.58
N PHE A 37 2.12 -3.68 0.47
CA PHE A 37 2.57 -2.51 -0.27
C PHE A 37 2.41 -1.23 0.55
N VAL A 38 1.25 -0.98 1.15
CA VAL A 38 1.02 0.19 2.03
C VAL A 38 1.97 0.17 3.23
N ALA A 39 2.22 -0.99 3.83
CA ALA A 39 3.17 -1.11 4.93
C ALA A 39 4.63 -0.81 4.49
N LEU A 40 5.01 -1.19 3.28
CA LEU A 40 6.31 -0.81 2.69
C LEU A 40 6.41 0.70 2.48
N LEU A 41 5.35 1.35 1.99
CA LEU A 41 5.31 2.80 1.85
C LEU A 41 5.44 3.50 3.20
N GLY A 42 4.69 3.04 4.21
CA GLY A 42 4.80 3.55 5.57
C GLY A 42 6.24 3.49 6.10
N ARG A 43 6.89 2.33 6.01
CA ARG A 43 8.28 2.17 6.47
C ARG A 43 9.32 2.96 5.67
N SER A 44 9.07 3.23 4.40
CA SER A 44 10.02 3.97 3.55
C SER A 44 9.90 5.48 3.67
N LYS A 45 8.77 5.99 4.15
CA LYS A 45 8.47 7.43 4.21
C LYS A 45 8.34 7.98 5.63
N VAL A 46 7.83 7.18 6.57
CA VAL A 46 7.58 7.61 7.95
C VAL A 46 8.82 7.38 8.80
N SER A 47 9.24 8.43 9.52
CA SER A 47 10.32 8.31 10.51
C SER A 47 9.94 7.34 11.62
N ILE A 48 10.83 6.41 11.93
CA ILE A 48 10.66 5.44 13.03
C ILE A 48 10.59 6.10 14.41
N LEU A 49 10.98 7.39 14.53
CA LEU A 49 10.92 8.15 15.76
C LEU A 49 9.50 8.65 16.09
N ILE A 50 8.56 8.54 15.14
CA ILE A 50 7.17 8.93 15.32
C ILE A 50 6.38 7.70 15.77
N ASP A 51 5.90 7.73 17.01
CA ASP A 51 5.23 6.63 17.69
C ASP A 51 3.75 6.47 17.31
N LYS A 52 3.12 7.54 16.84
CA LYS A 52 1.69 7.60 16.49
C LYS A 52 1.47 8.13 15.09
N TRP A 53 0.57 7.49 14.37
CA TRP A 53 0.18 7.90 13.02
C TRP A 53 -0.32 9.35 12.95
N ASP A 54 -1.04 9.80 13.98
CA ASP A 54 -1.58 11.15 14.04
C ASP A 54 -0.49 12.24 14.10
N HIS A 55 0.72 11.88 14.56
CA HIS A 55 1.88 12.77 14.61
C HIS A 55 2.70 12.80 13.31
N VAL A 56 2.39 11.93 12.35
CA VAL A 56 3.07 11.93 11.05
C VAL A 56 2.70 13.22 10.30
N PRO A 57 3.67 13.99 9.78
CA PRO A 57 3.38 15.19 9.01
C PRO A 57 2.48 14.89 7.82
N GLU A 58 1.51 15.78 7.56
CA GLU A 58 0.53 15.59 6.49
C GLU A 58 1.18 15.45 5.11
N GLU A 59 2.29 16.16 4.88
CA GLU A 59 3.10 16.03 3.66
C GLU A 59 3.58 14.59 3.43
N VAL A 60 4.01 13.88 4.48
CA VAL A 60 4.46 12.49 4.37
C VAL A 60 3.28 11.56 4.06
N LYS A 61 2.11 11.80 4.67
CA LYS A 61 0.88 11.06 4.36
C LYS A 61 0.45 11.27 2.91
N ASN A 62 0.52 12.51 2.43
CA ASN A 62 0.23 12.87 1.04
C ASN A 62 1.16 12.14 0.07
N GLN A 63 2.46 12.07 0.34
CA GLN A 63 3.41 11.34 -0.50
C GLN A 63 3.06 9.84 -0.60
N ILE A 64 2.65 9.22 0.51
CA ILE A 64 2.16 7.83 0.52
C ILE A 64 0.91 7.71 -0.36
N TRP A 65 -0.06 8.61 -0.18
CA TRP A 65 -1.31 8.61 -0.93
C TRP A 65 -1.11 8.78 -2.44
N GLN A 66 -0.27 9.74 -2.86
CA GLN A 66 0.06 9.94 -4.27
C GLN A 66 0.70 8.69 -4.88
N THR A 67 1.54 7.98 -4.13
CA THR A 67 2.17 6.74 -4.61
C THR A 67 1.14 5.60 -4.82
N ILE A 68 0.07 5.57 -4.03
CA ILE A 68 -1.03 4.61 -4.19
C ILE A 68 -1.91 4.96 -5.38
N MET A 69 -2.08 6.27 -5.66
CA MET A 69 -2.93 6.75 -6.75
C MET A 69 -2.28 6.67 -8.13
N VAL A 70 -0.95 6.63 -8.23
CA VAL A 70 -0.20 6.47 -9.51
C VAL A 70 -0.32 5.05 -10.03
#